data_AF-A0A7C7C204-F1
#
_entry.id   AF-A0A7C7C204-F1
#
_cell.length_a   1.000
_cell.length_b   1.000
_cell.length_c   1.000
_cell.angle_alpha   90.00
_cell.angle_beta   90.00
_cell.angle_gamma   90.00
#
_symmetry.space_group_name_H-M   'P 1'
#
loop_
_entity.id
_entity.type
_entity.pdbx_description
1 polymer ?
#
loop_
_entity_poly.entity_id
_entity_poly.type
_entity_poly.pdbx_seq_one_letter_code
_entity_poly.pdbx_strand_id
1 'polypeptide(L)'
;MKRYLLLALAALTTGIAQANFVGLESEVYAESPYGTVYRVYATFDSPTDELVAVYALETSPMIVDVTTSFYQDAVGGPLGSTINPAFFGAFPSLEFDSWFTIGSADSNGTSDIQQVGMDAAFALFEAGGGFNLSTFVGGSFFLIPSVSTDAVAGADGRVLIAQITTDGVVNMTMNFQWDDVNSNTSNSEGISISFPFVAVAGCTNTSADNYDPAATEDDGSCTFGGGLLTGLSYDIFATDPLGTGQNTYRLYADFSSPNVEVTAVYGTDTTPWHMTSDAVDGFYNDAVGSDFGGSVNPLFFAAFPNLEFDSWFTIGAQPGDADGLNSAFDAALTSMADFNSGGDFVVNTFIGGSIFVVPGANTQGVPVNGRVLLGQYTTSGIVDALVNIQFRNAAQVSQYAEGLSLSFPQVGVGCTDPTACNYDPAAVLDNGSCAQDDACGVCGGDNSTCGGCTDATACNYDAAAIVDDGSCLQDDACGVCGGDGSTCLGCTDATACNYDAAAITDDGSCLQDDQCGVCGGDNSTCGGCTDATACNYDAASVIDDGSCIYNDVCGVCGGDGTTCGGCTDATACNYDAAAITDDGSCLQD
;
A
#
# COMPACT_ATOMS: atom_id res chain seq x y z
N MET A 1 -5.91 -7.01 -22.78
CA MET A 1 -6.49 -7.91 -21.77
C MET A 1 -5.35 -8.71 -21.17
N LYS A 2 -4.85 -8.28 -20.01
CA LYS A 2 -3.83 -9.01 -19.25
C LYS A 2 -4.51 -10.28 -18.69
N ARG A 3 -3.95 -11.46 -18.94
CA ARG A 3 -4.45 -12.74 -18.43
C ARG A 3 -3.44 -13.24 -17.40
N TYR A 4 -3.83 -13.27 -16.14
CA TYR A 4 -3.03 -13.87 -15.08
C TYR A 4 -3.51 -15.30 -14.88
N LEU A 5 -2.86 -16.25 -15.57
CA LEU A 5 -3.15 -17.67 -15.42
C LEU A 5 -2.32 -18.22 -14.25
N LEU A 6 -2.95 -18.48 -13.10
CA LEU A 6 -2.31 -19.19 -11.97
C LEU A 6 -2.76 -20.66 -11.98
N LEU A 7 -1.87 -21.57 -12.39
CA LEU A 7 -2.03 -22.99 -12.11
C LEU A 7 -1.63 -23.25 -10.65
N ALA A 8 -2.59 -23.59 -9.80
CA ALA A 8 -2.31 -24.31 -8.57
C ALA A 8 -1.95 -25.76 -8.92
N LEU A 9 -0.66 -26.11 -8.85
CA LEU A 9 -0.17 -27.46 -9.17
C LEU A 9 -0.54 -28.44 -8.05
N ALA A 10 -1.72 -29.07 -8.14
CA ALA A 10 -2.05 -30.23 -7.33
C ALA A 10 -1.37 -31.49 -7.91
N ALA A 11 -0.70 -32.27 -7.04
CA ALA A 11 0.08 -33.44 -7.40
C ALA A 11 -0.71 -34.45 -8.26
N LEU A 12 -0.16 -34.79 -9.43
CA LEU A 12 -0.67 -35.83 -10.32
C LEU A 12 -0.51 -37.21 -9.64
N THR A 13 -1.60 -37.73 -9.08
CA THR A 13 -1.75 -39.18 -8.89
C THR A 13 -2.65 -39.69 -9.99
N THR A 14 -2.16 -40.63 -10.79
CA THR A 14 -2.91 -41.26 -11.88
C THR A 14 -4.03 -42.11 -11.29
N GLY A 15 -5.19 -41.50 -11.09
CA GLY A 15 -6.48 -42.11 -10.81
C GLY A 15 -7.46 -41.76 -11.93
N ILE A 16 -8.39 -42.66 -12.19
CA ILE A 16 -9.40 -42.57 -13.25
C ILE A 16 -10.14 -41.22 -13.16
N ALA A 17 -10.11 -40.43 -14.23
CA ALA A 17 -10.69 -39.09 -14.30
C ALA A 17 -12.18 -39.08 -13.92
N GLN A 18 -12.48 -38.49 -12.76
CA GLN A 18 -13.80 -37.93 -12.44
C GLN A 18 -13.70 -36.42 -12.68
N ALA A 19 -14.67 -35.85 -13.39
CA ALA A 19 -14.80 -34.41 -13.62
C ALA A 19 -14.94 -33.69 -12.27
N ASN A 20 -14.16 -32.65 -12.05
CA ASN A 20 -14.07 -31.94 -10.78
C ASN A 20 -13.97 -30.42 -10.98
N PHE A 21 -14.57 -29.70 -10.03
CA PHE A 21 -14.27 -28.30 -9.77
C PHE A 21 -12.76 -28.11 -9.53
N VAL A 22 -12.17 -27.16 -10.24
CA VAL A 22 -10.72 -26.88 -10.21
C VAL A 22 -10.39 -25.83 -9.14
N GLY A 23 -11.15 -24.75 -9.06
CA GLY A 23 -10.86 -23.63 -8.16
C GLY A 23 -11.57 -22.34 -8.52
N LEU A 24 -11.13 -21.25 -7.87
CA LEU A 24 -11.55 -19.88 -8.20
C LEU A 24 -10.44 -19.15 -8.97
N GLU A 25 -10.83 -18.28 -9.89
CA GLU A 25 -9.96 -17.40 -10.66
C GLU A 25 -10.51 -15.96 -10.61
N SER A 26 -9.64 -14.95 -10.61
CA SER A 26 -10.03 -13.55 -10.77
C SER A 26 -9.29 -12.91 -11.95
N GLU A 27 -9.97 -12.08 -12.73
CA GLU A 27 -9.33 -11.27 -13.79
C GLU A 27 -9.70 -9.79 -13.64
N VAL A 28 -8.80 -8.90 -14.05
CA VAL A 28 -9.10 -7.46 -14.15
C VAL A 28 -9.97 -7.24 -15.39
N TYR A 29 -11.20 -6.81 -15.16
CA TYR A 29 -12.16 -6.50 -16.21
C TYR A 29 -12.00 -5.07 -16.72
N ALA A 30 -11.87 -4.10 -15.81
CA ALA A 30 -11.71 -2.69 -16.14
C ALA A 30 -11.01 -1.91 -15.02
N GLU A 31 -10.52 -0.71 -15.34
CA GLU A 31 -10.11 0.30 -14.35
C GLU A 31 -11.16 1.41 -14.30
N SER A 32 -11.48 1.88 -13.11
CA SER A 32 -12.48 2.93 -12.90
C SER A 32 -12.00 3.99 -11.90
N PRO A 33 -12.64 5.18 -11.84
CA PRO A 33 -12.37 6.16 -10.78
C PRO A 33 -12.69 5.67 -9.37
N TYR A 34 -13.38 4.52 -9.24
CA TYR A 34 -13.82 3.94 -7.98
C TYR A 34 -12.94 2.75 -7.52
N GLY A 35 -11.88 2.45 -8.27
CA GLY A 35 -11.01 1.30 -8.05
C GLY A 35 -10.98 0.36 -9.25
N THR A 36 -10.27 -0.76 -9.09
CA THR A 36 -10.14 -1.79 -10.11
C THR A 36 -11.35 -2.72 -10.08
N VAL A 37 -11.87 -3.05 -11.26
CA VAL A 37 -13.04 -3.90 -11.44
C VAL A 37 -12.57 -5.32 -11.75
N TYR A 38 -12.86 -6.25 -10.86
CA TYR A 38 -12.51 -7.66 -10.99
C TYR A 38 -13.72 -8.49 -11.38
N ARG A 39 -13.52 -9.48 -12.24
CA ARG A 39 -14.47 -10.58 -12.44
C ARG A 39 -13.92 -11.85 -11.84
N VAL A 40 -14.75 -12.51 -11.04
CA VAL A 40 -14.39 -13.75 -10.34
C VAL A 40 -15.14 -14.92 -10.97
N TYR A 41 -14.43 -16.02 -11.20
CA TYR A 41 -14.91 -17.20 -11.90
C TYR A 41 -14.73 -18.46 -11.06
N ALA A 42 -15.73 -19.34 -11.09
CA ALA A 42 -15.60 -20.74 -10.73
C ALA A 42 -15.07 -21.52 -11.94
N THR A 43 -14.04 -22.35 -11.74
CA THR A 43 -13.36 -23.08 -12.82
C THR A 43 -13.60 -24.58 -12.71
N PHE A 44 -13.78 -25.23 -13.86
CA PHE A 44 -14.12 -26.64 -13.99
C PHE A 44 -13.21 -27.32 -15.02
N ASP A 45 -12.89 -28.59 -14.81
CA ASP A 45 -12.07 -29.38 -15.75
C ASP A 45 -12.86 -29.88 -16.97
N SER A 46 -14.19 -29.76 -16.92
CA SER A 46 -15.13 -30.20 -17.94
C SER A 46 -15.96 -29.01 -18.47
N PRO A 47 -15.98 -28.79 -19.80
CA PRO A 47 -16.70 -27.66 -20.40
C PRO A 47 -18.23 -27.81 -20.35
N THR A 48 -18.72 -28.96 -19.91
CA THR A 48 -20.16 -29.27 -19.81
C THR A 48 -20.69 -29.15 -18.39
N ASP A 49 -19.84 -28.85 -17.41
CA ASP A 49 -20.26 -28.74 -16.01
C ASP A 49 -21.07 -27.47 -15.80
N GLU A 50 -22.17 -27.60 -15.06
CA GLU A 50 -23.10 -26.51 -14.77
C GLU A 50 -23.02 -26.13 -13.29
N LEU A 51 -22.66 -24.89 -12.99
CA LEU A 51 -22.70 -24.38 -11.61
C LEU A 51 -24.15 -24.11 -11.23
N VAL A 52 -24.65 -24.76 -10.19
CA VAL A 52 -26.07 -24.71 -9.79
C VAL A 52 -26.29 -23.84 -8.56
N ALA A 53 -25.37 -23.87 -7.60
CA ALA A 53 -25.53 -23.08 -6.38
C ALA A 53 -24.20 -22.64 -5.78
N VAL A 54 -24.24 -21.46 -5.17
CA VAL A 54 -23.24 -21.00 -4.21
C VAL A 54 -23.94 -20.87 -2.87
N TYR A 55 -23.39 -21.48 -1.83
CA TYR A 55 -24.12 -21.65 -0.57
C TYR A 55 -23.23 -21.45 0.66
N ALA A 56 -23.88 -21.24 1.80
CA ALA A 56 -23.25 -21.08 3.10
C ALA A 56 -23.92 -21.97 4.14
N LEU A 57 -23.11 -22.57 5.02
CA LEU A 57 -23.53 -23.34 6.18
C LEU A 57 -22.89 -22.76 7.45
N GLU A 58 -23.39 -23.10 8.63
CA GLU A 58 -22.76 -22.70 9.90
C GLU A 58 -21.31 -23.22 10.01
N THR A 59 -21.05 -24.44 9.56
CA THR A 59 -19.73 -25.07 9.60
C THR A 59 -18.82 -24.67 8.44
N SER A 60 -19.40 -24.14 7.37
CA SER A 60 -18.74 -23.80 6.11
C SER A 60 -19.29 -22.44 5.64
N PRO A 61 -18.86 -21.34 6.28
CA PRO A 61 -19.42 -20.01 6.02
C PRO A 61 -19.03 -19.49 4.63
N MET A 62 -19.82 -18.54 4.13
CA MET A 62 -19.44 -17.75 2.95
C MET A 62 -18.98 -16.37 3.41
N ILE A 63 -17.76 -16.00 3.04
CA ILE A 63 -17.09 -14.78 3.51
C ILE A 63 -16.49 -14.07 2.30
N VAL A 64 -16.80 -12.79 2.13
CA VAL A 64 -16.18 -11.89 1.15
C VAL A 64 -15.82 -10.62 1.89
N ASP A 65 -14.58 -10.55 2.35
CA ASP A 65 -14.04 -9.40 3.07
C ASP A 65 -13.22 -8.52 2.13
N VAL A 66 -13.15 -7.23 2.44
CA VAL A 66 -12.35 -6.25 1.72
C VAL A 66 -11.58 -5.38 2.71
N THR A 67 -10.35 -5.00 2.38
CA THR A 67 -9.53 -4.14 3.26
C THR A 67 -10.01 -2.69 3.30
N THR A 68 -10.74 -2.25 2.27
CA THR A 68 -11.33 -0.91 2.14
C THR A 68 -12.86 -1.03 2.07
N SER A 69 -13.46 -0.87 0.89
CA SER A 69 -14.90 -0.95 0.64
C SER A 69 -15.17 -1.47 -0.77
N PHE A 70 -16.33 -2.09 -0.96
CA PHE A 70 -16.87 -2.34 -2.30
C PHE A 70 -17.56 -1.09 -2.84
N TYR A 71 -17.33 -0.79 -4.11
CA TYR A 71 -18.10 0.24 -4.79
C TYR A 71 -19.50 -0.29 -5.12
N GLN A 72 -20.52 0.50 -4.79
CA GLN A 72 -21.93 0.20 -5.04
C GLN A 72 -22.63 1.41 -5.66
N ASP A 73 -23.33 1.19 -6.75
CA ASP A 73 -24.08 2.20 -7.47
C ASP A 73 -25.51 2.35 -6.90
N ALA A 74 -25.99 3.59 -6.79
CA ALA A 74 -27.29 3.88 -6.22
C ALA A 74 -28.48 3.33 -7.04
N VAL A 75 -28.28 3.04 -8.33
CA VAL A 75 -29.30 2.40 -9.19
C VAL A 75 -29.00 0.93 -9.49
N GLY A 76 -27.98 0.38 -8.83
CA GLY A 76 -27.52 -1.00 -8.96
C GLY A 76 -28.25 -2.00 -8.06
N GLY A 77 -27.60 -3.13 -7.82
CA GLY A 77 -28.13 -4.16 -6.94
C GLY A 77 -27.19 -5.36 -6.76
N PRO A 78 -27.46 -6.21 -5.75
CA PRO A 78 -26.50 -7.22 -5.30
C PRO A 78 -26.30 -8.40 -6.26
N LEU A 79 -27.12 -8.51 -7.30
CA LEU A 79 -27.11 -9.62 -8.26
C LEU A 79 -26.93 -9.10 -9.69
N GLY A 80 -26.06 -9.75 -10.47
CA GLY A 80 -25.79 -9.39 -11.86
C GLY A 80 -27.04 -9.40 -12.74
N SER A 81 -28.01 -10.29 -12.46
CA SER A 81 -29.30 -10.33 -13.16
C SER A 81 -30.15 -9.07 -13.00
N THR A 82 -29.85 -8.23 -11.99
CA THR A 82 -30.54 -6.95 -11.76
C THR A 82 -29.90 -5.77 -12.50
N ILE A 83 -28.68 -5.94 -13.00
CA ILE A 83 -27.94 -4.92 -13.73
C ILE A 83 -28.45 -4.85 -15.17
N ASN A 84 -28.99 -3.69 -15.57
CA ASN A 84 -29.55 -3.50 -16.91
C ASN A 84 -28.65 -2.61 -17.77
N PRO A 85 -27.97 -3.15 -18.80
CA PRO A 85 -27.05 -2.37 -19.64
C PRO A 85 -27.71 -1.22 -20.41
N ALA A 86 -29.04 -1.25 -20.59
CA ALA A 86 -29.77 -0.15 -21.21
C ALA A 86 -29.67 1.16 -20.39
N PHE A 87 -29.32 1.07 -19.10
CA PHE A 87 -29.14 2.22 -18.23
C PHE A 87 -27.72 2.81 -18.24
N PHE A 88 -26.71 2.14 -18.79
CA PHE A 88 -25.32 2.65 -18.79
C PHE A 88 -25.19 4.00 -19.49
N GLY A 89 -26.01 4.29 -20.51
CA GLY A 89 -26.01 5.59 -21.17
C GLY A 89 -26.50 6.75 -20.28
N ALA A 90 -27.37 6.47 -19.31
CA ALA A 90 -27.91 7.45 -18.36
C ALA A 90 -27.13 7.48 -17.04
N PHE A 91 -26.59 6.33 -16.63
CA PHE A 91 -25.83 6.12 -15.40
C PHE A 91 -24.56 5.31 -15.74
N PRO A 92 -23.51 5.96 -16.24
CA PRO A 92 -22.28 5.26 -16.66
C PRO A 92 -21.57 4.51 -15.53
N SER A 93 -21.72 5.01 -14.30
CA SER A 93 -21.12 4.42 -13.10
C SER A 93 -21.69 3.04 -12.74
N LEU A 94 -22.89 2.70 -13.23
CA LEU A 94 -23.54 1.40 -13.02
C LEU A 94 -22.76 0.24 -13.64
N GLU A 95 -21.95 0.49 -14.68
CA GLU A 95 -21.09 -0.55 -15.28
C GLU A 95 -20.07 -1.12 -14.29
N PHE A 96 -19.70 -0.32 -13.27
CA PHE A 96 -18.70 -0.66 -12.27
C PHE A 96 -19.31 -1.14 -10.95
N ASP A 97 -20.63 -1.32 -10.88
CA ASP A 97 -21.31 -1.82 -9.68
C ASP A 97 -20.78 -3.20 -9.24
N SER A 98 -20.79 -3.48 -7.93
CA SER A 98 -20.34 -4.77 -7.39
C SER A 98 -21.54 -5.69 -7.17
N TRP A 99 -21.46 -6.92 -7.64
CA TRP A 99 -22.58 -7.86 -7.58
C TRP A 99 -22.14 -9.32 -7.68
N PHE A 100 -23.01 -10.23 -7.23
CA PHE A 100 -22.83 -11.67 -7.35
C PHE A 100 -23.66 -12.25 -8.50
N THR A 101 -23.23 -13.37 -9.05
CA THR A 101 -23.98 -14.05 -10.11
C THR A 101 -23.69 -15.55 -10.15
N ILE A 102 -24.34 -16.24 -11.08
CA ILE A 102 -23.97 -17.54 -11.62
C ILE A 102 -24.12 -17.41 -13.13
N GLY A 103 -23.01 -17.20 -13.83
CA GLY A 103 -22.95 -17.10 -15.28
C GLY A 103 -23.18 -15.71 -15.86
N SER A 104 -24.39 -15.16 -15.73
CA SER A 104 -24.76 -13.94 -16.46
C SER A 104 -24.16 -12.68 -15.83
N ALA A 105 -23.57 -11.83 -16.65
CA ALA A 105 -23.02 -10.55 -16.20
C ALA A 105 -24.06 -9.44 -16.04
N ASP A 106 -25.23 -9.60 -16.66
CA ASP A 106 -26.28 -8.58 -16.68
C ASP A 106 -27.67 -9.20 -17.01
N SER A 107 -28.70 -8.35 -17.04
CA SER A 107 -30.10 -8.73 -17.27
C SER A 107 -30.41 -9.27 -18.68
N ASN A 108 -29.49 -9.20 -19.64
CA ASN A 108 -29.63 -9.81 -20.96
C ASN A 108 -29.14 -11.26 -21.02
N GLY A 109 -28.47 -11.73 -19.97
CA GLY A 109 -28.03 -13.13 -19.87
C GLY A 109 -29.16 -14.11 -19.60
N THR A 110 -28.83 -15.39 -19.49
CA THR A 110 -29.80 -16.48 -19.28
C THR A 110 -29.99 -16.88 -17.82
N SER A 111 -29.22 -16.31 -16.90
CA SER A 111 -29.24 -16.69 -15.48
C SER A 111 -30.46 -16.12 -14.76
N ASP A 112 -31.22 -17.03 -14.14
CA ASP A 112 -32.42 -16.72 -13.34
C ASP A 112 -32.15 -17.04 -11.86
N ILE A 113 -31.18 -16.34 -11.30
CA ILE A 113 -30.68 -16.58 -9.94
C ILE A 113 -31.77 -16.29 -8.93
N GLN A 114 -31.97 -17.26 -8.04
CA GLN A 114 -32.81 -17.15 -6.86
C GLN A 114 -31.92 -17.06 -5.63
N GLN A 115 -32.34 -16.28 -4.62
CA GLN A 115 -31.61 -16.17 -3.36
C GLN A 115 -32.48 -16.52 -2.16
N VAL A 116 -31.87 -17.07 -1.10
CA VAL A 116 -32.53 -17.37 0.16
C VAL A 116 -31.59 -17.18 1.35
N GLY A 117 -32.05 -16.50 2.40
CA GLY A 117 -31.31 -16.39 3.66
C GLY A 117 -30.14 -15.41 3.67
N MET A 118 -30.04 -14.51 2.69
CA MET A 118 -28.87 -13.64 2.48
C MET A 118 -29.15 -12.14 2.67
N ASP A 119 -30.39 -11.75 2.99
CA ASP A 119 -30.84 -10.35 3.00
C ASP A 119 -29.97 -9.44 3.88
N ALA A 120 -29.57 -9.91 5.07
CA ALA A 120 -28.74 -9.14 5.98
C ALA A 120 -27.30 -8.98 5.47
N ALA A 121 -26.74 -10.02 4.83
CA ALA A 121 -25.40 -9.98 4.26
C ALA A 121 -25.35 -9.10 3.00
N PHE A 122 -26.37 -9.19 2.14
CA PHE A 122 -26.52 -8.26 1.01
C PHE A 122 -26.70 -6.82 1.46
N ALA A 123 -27.46 -6.54 2.53
CA ALA A 123 -27.58 -5.17 3.03
C ALA A 123 -26.24 -4.56 3.48
N LEU A 124 -25.32 -5.37 4.04
CA LEU A 124 -23.97 -4.91 4.38
C LEU A 124 -23.11 -4.69 3.13
N PHE A 125 -23.20 -5.62 2.18
CA PHE A 125 -22.51 -5.53 0.89
C PHE A 125 -22.94 -4.30 0.07
N GLU A 126 -24.24 -4.04 -0.04
CA GLU A 126 -24.81 -2.85 -0.71
C GLU A 126 -24.47 -1.53 0.01
N ALA A 127 -24.06 -1.59 1.27
CA ALA A 127 -23.52 -0.44 2.00
C ALA A 127 -22.00 -0.26 1.82
N GLY A 128 -21.37 -1.05 0.94
CA GLY A 128 -19.94 -1.06 0.66
C GLY A 128 -19.10 -1.89 1.65
N GLY A 129 -19.73 -2.63 2.57
CA GLY A 129 -19.08 -3.50 3.55
C GLY A 129 -18.86 -4.93 3.07
N GLY A 130 -18.23 -5.76 3.90
CA GLY A 130 -18.04 -7.18 3.62
C GLY A 130 -19.35 -7.98 3.51
N PHE A 131 -19.31 -9.09 2.79
CA PHE A 131 -20.37 -10.09 2.76
C PHE A 131 -19.99 -11.26 3.67
N ASN A 132 -20.63 -11.41 4.84
CA ASN A 132 -20.36 -12.53 5.74
C ASN A 132 -21.63 -13.28 6.12
N LEU A 133 -21.68 -14.57 5.80
CA LEU A 133 -22.80 -15.45 6.07
C LEU A 133 -22.34 -16.73 6.77
N SER A 134 -22.41 -16.71 8.11
CA SER A 134 -22.00 -17.80 9.00
C SER A 134 -23.13 -18.24 9.95
N THR A 135 -24.39 -18.03 9.56
CA THR A 135 -25.53 -18.28 10.46
C THR A 135 -25.97 -19.74 10.45
N PHE A 136 -26.64 -20.18 11.53
CA PHE A 136 -27.28 -21.51 11.60
C PHE A 136 -28.27 -21.78 10.45
N VAL A 137 -28.96 -20.74 9.96
CA VAL A 137 -29.90 -20.86 8.84
C VAL A 137 -29.16 -21.05 7.51
N GLY A 138 -27.92 -20.58 7.42
CA GLY A 138 -27.14 -20.52 6.19
C GLY A 138 -27.78 -19.57 5.17
N GLY A 139 -27.45 -19.81 3.90
CA GLY A 139 -28.13 -19.18 2.77
C GLY A 139 -27.50 -19.62 1.45
N SER A 140 -28.15 -19.30 0.34
CA SER A 140 -27.65 -19.63 -0.99
C SER A 140 -28.24 -18.70 -2.04
N PHE A 141 -27.44 -18.43 -3.07
CA PHE A 141 -27.97 -18.06 -4.37
C PHE A 141 -27.76 -19.23 -5.33
N PHE A 142 -28.81 -19.57 -6.08
CA PHE A 142 -28.88 -20.80 -6.86
C PHE A 142 -29.74 -20.61 -8.10
N LEU A 143 -29.65 -21.56 -9.03
CA LEU A 143 -30.51 -21.64 -10.21
C LEU A 143 -31.15 -23.02 -10.33
N ILE A 144 -32.16 -23.12 -11.18
CA ILE A 144 -32.75 -24.40 -11.55
C ILE A 144 -31.81 -25.05 -12.58
N PRO A 145 -31.32 -26.28 -12.34
CA PRO A 145 -30.43 -26.97 -13.29
C PRO A 145 -31.00 -27.03 -14.70
N SER A 146 -30.13 -26.95 -15.70
CA SER A 146 -30.42 -27.02 -17.13
C SER A 146 -31.34 -25.93 -17.66
N VAL A 147 -31.42 -24.79 -16.96
CA VAL A 147 -32.21 -23.62 -17.40
C VAL A 147 -31.34 -22.51 -17.98
N SER A 148 -30.14 -22.29 -17.44
CA SER A 148 -29.24 -21.21 -17.88
C SER A 148 -28.07 -21.76 -18.66
N THR A 149 -27.88 -21.31 -19.90
CA THR A 149 -26.68 -21.64 -20.68
C THR A 149 -25.44 -20.95 -20.14
N ASP A 150 -25.60 -19.78 -19.52
CA ASP A 150 -24.49 -19.01 -18.93
C ASP A 150 -23.93 -19.66 -17.67
N ALA A 151 -24.68 -20.57 -17.03
CA ALA A 151 -24.23 -21.34 -15.87
C ALA A 151 -23.34 -22.52 -16.22
N VAL A 152 -23.20 -22.84 -17.51
CA VAL A 152 -22.38 -23.95 -18.01
C VAL A 152 -20.97 -23.43 -18.30
N ALA A 153 -19.94 -24.14 -17.83
CA ALA A 153 -18.54 -23.73 -17.85
C ALA A 153 -17.99 -23.42 -19.27
N GLY A 154 -18.56 -24.03 -20.31
CA GLY A 154 -18.24 -23.71 -21.69
C GLY A 154 -16.79 -24.03 -22.07
N ALA A 155 -16.35 -23.56 -23.24
CA ALA A 155 -15.05 -23.92 -23.80
C ALA A 155 -13.85 -23.38 -23.02
N ASP A 156 -14.03 -22.31 -22.24
CA ASP A 156 -13.01 -21.76 -21.35
C ASP A 156 -13.02 -22.41 -19.96
N GLY A 157 -14.01 -23.24 -19.64
CA GLY A 157 -14.08 -23.98 -18.38
C GLY A 157 -14.41 -23.09 -17.19
N ARG A 158 -15.08 -21.94 -17.40
CA ARG A 158 -15.31 -20.90 -16.37
C ARG A 158 -16.77 -20.51 -16.30
N VAL A 159 -17.27 -20.32 -15.08
CA VAL A 159 -18.58 -19.72 -14.80
C VAL A 159 -18.37 -18.47 -13.97
N LEU A 160 -18.88 -17.32 -14.43
CA LEU A 160 -18.80 -16.05 -13.69
C LEU A 160 -19.59 -16.15 -12.38
N ILE A 161 -19.02 -15.68 -11.27
CA ILE A 161 -19.69 -15.71 -9.96
C ILE A 161 -19.79 -14.34 -9.27
N ALA A 162 -18.98 -13.37 -9.68
CA ALA A 162 -19.08 -12.02 -9.16
C ALA A 162 -18.38 -11.01 -10.08
N GLN A 163 -18.84 -9.76 -10.03
CA GLN A 163 -18.06 -8.59 -10.38
C GLN A 163 -17.84 -7.76 -9.10
N ILE A 164 -16.59 -7.40 -8.82
CA ILE A 164 -16.21 -6.71 -7.59
C ILE A 164 -15.36 -5.50 -7.94
N THR A 165 -15.77 -4.32 -7.52
CA THR A 165 -15.02 -3.07 -7.73
C THR A 165 -14.51 -2.55 -6.40
N THR A 166 -13.19 -2.41 -6.27
CA THR A 166 -12.55 -1.93 -5.05
C THR A 166 -11.13 -1.40 -5.32
N ASP A 167 -10.63 -0.56 -4.42
CA ASP A 167 -9.23 -0.12 -4.33
C ASP A 167 -8.41 -0.93 -3.29
N GLY A 168 -9.05 -1.90 -2.63
CA GLY A 168 -8.44 -2.75 -1.60
C GLY A 168 -8.18 -4.20 -2.05
N VAL A 169 -7.82 -5.04 -1.08
CA VAL A 169 -7.67 -6.49 -1.26
C VAL A 169 -8.93 -7.20 -0.81
N VAL A 170 -9.45 -8.07 -1.67
CA VAL A 170 -10.62 -8.92 -1.42
C VAL A 170 -10.14 -10.29 -0.97
N ASN A 171 -10.73 -10.81 0.11
CA ASN A 171 -10.59 -12.19 0.55
C ASN A 171 -11.95 -12.87 0.44
N MET A 172 -12.06 -13.84 -0.46
CA MET A 172 -13.32 -14.50 -0.79
C MET A 172 -13.21 -15.99 -0.49
N THR A 173 -14.11 -16.50 0.35
CA THR A 173 -14.31 -17.91 0.67
C THR A 173 -15.75 -18.30 0.41
N MET A 174 -15.99 -19.29 -0.43
CA MET A 174 -17.32 -19.73 -0.85
C MET A 174 -17.42 -21.25 -0.97
N ASN A 175 -18.66 -21.76 -1.02
CA ASN A 175 -18.95 -23.17 -1.26
C ASN A 175 -19.78 -23.30 -2.54
N PHE A 176 -19.48 -24.32 -3.35
CA PHE A 176 -20.03 -24.50 -4.69
C PHE A 176 -20.71 -25.86 -4.82
N GLN A 177 -21.82 -25.88 -5.56
CA GLN A 177 -22.50 -27.10 -6.01
C GLN A 177 -22.70 -27.05 -7.52
N TRP A 178 -22.33 -28.11 -8.21
CA TRP A 178 -22.41 -28.22 -9.66
C TRP A 178 -22.92 -29.59 -10.11
N ASP A 179 -23.48 -29.63 -11.31
CA ASP A 179 -23.94 -30.85 -11.98
C ASP A 179 -23.00 -31.18 -13.15
N ASP A 180 -22.68 -32.46 -13.30
CA ASP A 180 -21.96 -32.97 -14.48
C ASP A 180 -22.91 -33.19 -15.69
N VAL A 181 -22.33 -33.58 -16.83
CA VAL A 181 -23.09 -33.90 -18.06
C VAL A 181 -24.15 -35.00 -17.91
N ASN A 182 -24.04 -35.84 -16.86
CA ASN A 182 -24.99 -36.90 -16.54
C ASN A 182 -25.97 -36.50 -15.42
N SER A 183 -25.99 -35.22 -15.03
CA SER A 183 -26.77 -34.68 -13.91
C SER A 183 -26.41 -35.30 -12.56
N ASN A 184 -25.17 -35.72 -12.37
CA ASN A 184 -24.65 -36.06 -11.05
C ASN A 184 -24.21 -34.77 -10.35
N THR A 185 -24.79 -34.51 -9.18
CA THR A 185 -24.45 -33.35 -8.36
C THR A 185 -23.23 -33.62 -7.50
N SER A 186 -22.31 -32.65 -7.50
CA SER A 186 -21.12 -32.61 -6.64
C SER A 186 -21.06 -31.28 -5.89
N ASN A 187 -20.30 -31.23 -4.79
CA ASN A 187 -20.11 -30.00 -4.02
C ASN A 187 -18.69 -29.90 -3.46
N SER A 188 -18.26 -28.67 -3.21
CA SER A 188 -16.97 -28.35 -2.60
C SER A 188 -17.13 -27.17 -1.64
N GLU A 189 -16.41 -27.21 -0.52
CA GLU A 189 -16.57 -26.27 0.58
C GLU A 189 -15.24 -25.58 0.93
N GLY A 190 -15.31 -24.34 1.40
CA GLY A 190 -14.17 -23.58 1.87
C GLY A 190 -13.20 -23.12 0.78
N ILE A 191 -13.66 -23.02 -0.46
CA ILE A 191 -12.82 -22.60 -1.57
C ILE A 191 -12.52 -21.12 -1.44
N SER A 192 -11.24 -20.76 -1.39
CA SER A 192 -10.79 -19.41 -1.10
C SER A 192 -9.93 -18.83 -2.22
N ILE A 193 -10.06 -17.54 -2.47
CA ILE A 193 -9.23 -16.72 -3.36
C ILE A 193 -9.03 -15.34 -2.72
N SER A 194 -7.87 -14.72 -2.99
CA SER A 194 -7.58 -13.34 -2.59
C SER A 194 -7.04 -12.55 -3.78
N PHE A 195 -7.54 -11.34 -4.01
CA PHE A 195 -7.15 -10.50 -5.15
C PHE A 195 -7.27 -8.98 -4.83
N PRO A 196 -6.42 -8.11 -5.42
CA PRO A 196 -5.25 -8.47 -6.22
C PRO A 196 -4.21 -9.18 -5.34
N PHE A 197 -3.46 -10.11 -5.95
CA PHE A 197 -2.34 -10.74 -5.25
C PHE A 197 -1.29 -9.67 -4.95
N VAL A 198 -1.10 -9.37 -3.67
CA VAL A 198 0.02 -8.54 -3.23
C VAL A 198 1.17 -9.49 -2.98
N ALA A 199 2.14 -9.51 -3.89
CA ALA A 199 3.41 -10.19 -3.64
C ALA A 199 4.06 -9.54 -2.41
N VAL A 200 4.30 -10.34 -1.37
CA VAL A 200 5.07 -9.89 -0.22
C VAL A 200 6.51 -10.24 -0.54
N ALA A 201 7.26 -9.23 -0.98
CA ALA A 201 8.69 -9.36 -1.24
C ALA A 201 9.43 -9.59 0.08
N GLY A 202 10.29 -10.60 0.12
CA GLY A 202 11.15 -10.90 1.26
C GLY A 202 11.86 -12.24 1.07
N CYS A 203 12.73 -12.62 2.02
CA CYS A 203 13.44 -13.89 1.91
C CYS A 203 12.49 -15.09 2.07
N THR A 204 12.35 -15.89 1.02
CA THR A 204 11.49 -17.09 1.02
C THR A 204 12.22 -18.38 1.41
N ASN A 205 13.55 -18.36 1.49
CA ASN A 205 14.36 -19.53 1.84
C ASN A 205 14.28 -19.84 3.35
N THR A 206 13.70 -20.99 3.70
CA THR A 206 13.48 -21.42 5.10
C THR A 206 14.77 -21.70 5.89
N SER A 207 15.91 -21.86 5.21
CA SER A 207 17.23 -22.06 5.82
C SER A 207 18.01 -20.75 6.03
N ALA A 208 17.47 -19.60 5.60
CA ALA A 208 18.11 -18.29 5.76
C ALA A 208 17.87 -17.68 7.15
N ASP A 209 18.78 -16.80 7.59
CA ASP A 209 18.71 -16.11 8.88
C ASP A 209 17.52 -15.12 8.96
N ASN A 210 17.12 -14.55 7.82
CA ASN A 210 16.05 -13.56 7.67
C ASN A 210 14.84 -14.09 6.91
N TYR A 211 14.60 -15.42 6.94
CA TYR A 211 13.39 -16.02 6.38
C TYR A 211 12.13 -15.30 6.88
N ASP A 212 11.31 -14.83 5.95
CA ASP A 212 10.01 -14.24 6.23
C ASP A 212 8.91 -15.23 5.82
N PRO A 213 8.18 -15.84 6.79
CA PRO A 213 7.09 -16.75 6.47
C PRO A 213 5.89 -16.06 5.79
N ALA A 214 5.83 -14.73 5.79
CA ALA A 214 4.83 -13.98 5.03
C ALA A 214 5.27 -13.68 3.59
N ALA A 215 6.56 -13.83 3.26
CA ALA A 215 7.05 -13.56 1.91
C ALA A 215 6.51 -14.59 0.91
N THR A 216 5.97 -14.08 -0.19
CA THR A 216 5.45 -14.89 -1.29
C THR A 216 6.28 -14.75 -2.57
N GLU A 217 7.26 -13.85 -2.58
CA GLU A 217 8.22 -13.63 -3.66
C GLU A 217 9.61 -13.35 -3.07
N ASP A 218 10.63 -14.06 -3.57
CA ASP A 218 12.03 -13.85 -3.12
C ASP A 218 12.60 -12.56 -3.70
N ASP A 219 12.98 -11.64 -2.83
CA ASP A 219 13.58 -10.35 -3.20
C ASP A 219 15.11 -10.40 -3.26
N GLY A 220 15.71 -11.58 -3.09
CA GLY A 220 17.16 -11.78 -3.04
C GLY A 220 17.79 -11.25 -1.76
N SER A 221 17.01 -10.90 -0.73
CA SER A 221 17.52 -10.41 0.55
C SER A 221 18.00 -11.52 1.48
N CYS A 222 17.89 -12.80 1.10
CA CYS A 222 18.27 -13.92 1.94
C CYS A 222 19.74 -13.86 2.39
N THR A 223 19.96 -13.99 3.69
CA THR A 223 21.28 -13.96 4.31
C THR A 223 21.54 -15.20 5.15
N PHE A 224 22.82 -15.59 5.26
CA PHE A 224 23.23 -16.81 5.97
C PHE A 224 24.47 -16.58 6.82
N GLY A 225 24.59 -17.35 7.90
CA GLY A 225 25.75 -17.37 8.79
C GLY A 225 25.94 -16.05 9.56
N GLY A 226 24.85 -15.40 9.95
CA GLY A 226 24.82 -14.11 10.63
C GLY A 226 25.00 -12.93 9.68
N GLY A 227 24.44 -12.99 8.47
CA GLY A 227 24.60 -11.93 7.46
C GLY A 227 25.93 -11.96 6.70
N LEU A 228 26.70 -13.05 6.81
CA LEU A 228 28.03 -13.16 6.20
C LEU A 228 27.94 -13.48 4.71
N LEU A 229 27.08 -14.40 4.32
CA LEU A 229 26.75 -14.70 2.93
C LEU A 229 25.46 -13.97 2.56
N THR A 230 25.47 -13.23 1.46
CA THR A 230 24.34 -12.40 1.00
C THR A 230 23.62 -12.96 -0.23
N GLY A 231 24.12 -14.06 -0.81
CA GLY A 231 23.51 -14.72 -1.96
C GLY A 231 24.51 -15.20 -2.99
N LEU A 232 24.00 -15.42 -4.21
CA LEU A 232 24.77 -15.74 -5.39
C LEU A 232 24.70 -14.58 -6.39
N SER A 233 25.76 -14.41 -7.17
CA SER A 233 25.78 -13.50 -8.32
C SER A 233 26.49 -14.12 -9.51
N TYR A 234 26.32 -13.54 -10.69
CA TYR A 234 27.01 -13.97 -11.89
C TYR A 234 27.60 -12.78 -12.66
N ASP A 235 28.72 -13.01 -13.33
CA ASP A 235 29.30 -12.09 -14.31
C ASP A 235 29.26 -12.75 -15.70
N ILE A 236 29.03 -11.95 -16.76
CA ILE A 236 29.24 -12.40 -18.13
C ILE A 236 30.75 -12.34 -18.41
N PHE A 237 31.38 -13.49 -18.58
CA PHE A 237 32.80 -13.60 -18.89
C PHE A 237 33.06 -13.35 -20.38
N ALA A 238 32.22 -13.91 -21.25
CA ALA A 238 32.30 -13.71 -22.70
C ALA A 238 30.93 -13.83 -23.36
N THR A 239 30.71 -13.04 -24.42
CA THR A 239 29.47 -13.05 -25.22
C THR A 239 29.74 -13.70 -26.57
N ASP A 240 28.98 -14.73 -26.91
CA ASP A 240 29.12 -15.52 -28.14
C ASP A 240 30.59 -15.86 -28.52
N PRO A 241 31.44 -16.35 -27.58
CA PRO A 241 32.84 -16.60 -27.90
C PRO A 241 33.04 -17.73 -28.92
N LEU A 242 32.07 -18.63 -29.05
CA LEU A 242 32.12 -19.79 -29.95
C LEU A 242 31.44 -19.53 -31.31
N GLY A 243 30.72 -18.41 -31.47
CA GLY A 243 29.94 -18.10 -32.67
C GLY A 243 28.69 -18.98 -32.84
N THR A 244 28.23 -19.60 -31.75
CA THR A 244 27.08 -20.52 -31.69
C THR A 244 25.86 -19.91 -30.99
N GLY A 245 25.98 -18.67 -30.50
CA GLY A 245 24.97 -18.00 -29.67
C GLY A 245 25.08 -18.34 -28.18
N GLN A 246 26.10 -19.09 -27.76
CA GLN A 246 26.34 -19.43 -26.36
C GLN A 246 27.12 -18.32 -25.66
N ASN A 247 26.76 -17.96 -24.43
CA ASN A 247 27.54 -17.04 -23.59
C ASN A 247 28.25 -17.81 -22.49
N THR A 248 29.38 -17.27 -22.00
CA THR A 248 30.12 -17.82 -20.86
C THR A 248 29.87 -16.97 -19.63
N TYR A 249 29.39 -17.59 -18.56
CA TYR A 249 29.06 -16.98 -17.29
C TYR A 249 30.00 -17.48 -16.19
N ARG A 250 30.27 -16.65 -15.20
CA ARG A 250 30.96 -17.04 -13.95
C ARG A 250 30.03 -16.85 -12.77
N LEU A 251 29.83 -17.91 -12.00
CA LEU A 251 28.97 -17.91 -10.81
C LEU A 251 29.81 -17.65 -9.55
N TYR A 252 29.28 -16.82 -8.65
CA TYR A 252 29.94 -16.41 -7.42
C TYR A 252 29.03 -16.58 -6.21
N ALA A 253 29.63 -16.81 -5.04
CA ALA A 253 29.02 -16.59 -3.74
C ALA A 253 29.48 -15.24 -3.17
N ASP A 254 28.52 -14.43 -2.73
CA ASP A 254 28.75 -13.07 -2.24
C ASP A 254 28.81 -13.01 -0.72
N PHE A 255 29.85 -12.36 -0.21
CA PHE A 255 30.13 -12.23 1.21
C PHE A 255 30.29 -10.78 1.64
N SER A 256 29.69 -10.44 2.78
CA SER A 256 29.79 -9.11 3.40
C SER A 256 31.14 -8.88 4.11
N SER A 257 31.96 -9.93 4.27
CA SER A 257 33.23 -9.90 4.98
C SER A 257 34.30 -10.73 4.26
N PRO A 258 35.55 -10.24 4.17
CA PRO A 258 36.67 -11.03 3.63
C PRO A 258 37.21 -12.06 4.62
N ASN A 259 36.79 -12.03 5.89
CA ASN A 259 37.26 -12.95 6.94
C ASN A 259 36.39 -14.22 6.99
N VAL A 260 36.15 -14.80 5.82
CA VAL A 260 35.40 -16.05 5.64
C VAL A 260 36.17 -16.95 4.68
N GLU A 261 35.91 -18.25 4.75
CA GLU A 261 36.51 -19.24 3.87
C GLU A 261 35.44 -20.25 3.44
N VAL A 262 35.09 -20.29 2.16
CA VAL A 262 34.26 -21.36 1.58
C VAL A 262 35.06 -22.64 1.59
N THR A 263 34.51 -23.67 2.25
CA THR A 263 35.20 -24.94 2.43
C THR A 263 34.59 -26.06 1.62
N ALA A 264 33.30 -25.99 1.32
CA ALA A 264 32.65 -27.01 0.50
C ALA A 264 31.43 -26.46 -0.24
N VAL A 265 31.16 -27.07 -1.40
CA VAL A 265 29.87 -27.05 -2.08
C VAL A 265 29.36 -28.50 -2.12
N TYR A 266 28.09 -28.72 -1.81
CA TYR A 266 27.56 -30.08 -1.62
C TYR A 266 26.09 -30.22 -1.98
N GLY A 267 25.63 -31.47 -2.14
CA GLY A 267 24.21 -31.80 -2.24
C GLY A 267 23.89 -33.24 -1.80
N THR A 268 22.65 -33.47 -1.39
CA THR A 268 22.06 -34.77 -1.01
C THR A 268 20.64 -34.90 -1.56
N ASP A 269 19.92 -35.98 -1.24
CA ASP A 269 18.51 -36.17 -1.57
C ASP A 269 17.56 -35.19 -0.86
N THR A 270 17.92 -34.70 0.32
CA THR A 270 17.14 -33.71 1.08
C THR A 270 17.54 -32.26 0.77
N THR A 271 18.79 -32.04 0.37
CA THR A 271 19.32 -30.72 0.01
C THR A 271 20.07 -30.86 -1.32
N PRO A 272 19.35 -30.92 -2.45
CA PRO A 272 19.98 -31.17 -3.75
C PRO A 272 20.91 -30.02 -4.15
N TRP A 273 21.91 -30.34 -4.96
CA TRP A 273 22.74 -29.37 -5.67
C TRP A 273 22.59 -29.64 -7.16
N HIS A 274 22.20 -28.62 -7.92
CA HIS A 274 22.13 -28.74 -9.38
C HIS A 274 22.64 -27.50 -10.12
N MET A 275 23.01 -27.73 -11.37
CA MET A 275 23.12 -26.74 -12.43
C MET A 275 22.39 -27.33 -13.63
N THR A 276 21.24 -26.77 -13.96
CA THR A 276 20.43 -27.23 -15.10
C THR A 276 20.34 -26.13 -16.15
N SER A 277 20.27 -26.48 -17.43
CA SER A 277 20.09 -25.50 -18.50
C SER A 277 18.88 -25.85 -19.36
N ASP A 278 18.07 -24.85 -19.71
CA ASP A 278 16.95 -25.03 -20.66
C ASP A 278 17.40 -25.09 -22.14
N ALA A 279 18.70 -24.91 -22.39
CA ALA A 279 19.31 -24.93 -23.71
C ALA A 279 19.26 -26.32 -24.35
N VAL A 280 18.86 -26.40 -25.62
CA VAL A 280 18.82 -27.67 -26.37
C VAL A 280 20.22 -28.26 -26.58
N ASP A 281 21.23 -27.39 -26.67
CA ASP A 281 22.65 -27.72 -26.80
C ASP A 281 23.36 -27.89 -25.45
N GLY A 282 22.69 -27.57 -24.33
CA GLY A 282 23.18 -27.75 -22.98
C GLY A 282 24.47 -26.99 -22.67
N PHE A 283 25.31 -27.56 -21.78
CA PHE A 283 26.59 -26.95 -21.40
C PHE A 283 27.71 -27.30 -22.37
N TYR A 284 28.46 -26.30 -22.81
CA TYR A 284 29.66 -26.52 -23.60
C TYR A 284 30.80 -27.05 -22.73
N ASN A 285 31.37 -28.19 -23.13
CA ASN A 285 32.57 -28.77 -22.55
C ASN A 285 33.60 -29.08 -23.65
N ASP A 286 34.85 -28.67 -23.46
CA ASP A 286 35.93 -28.91 -24.40
C ASP A 286 36.55 -30.30 -24.19
N ALA A 287 36.97 -30.95 -25.29
CA ALA A 287 37.53 -32.29 -25.26
C ALA A 287 38.89 -32.39 -24.52
N VAL A 288 39.61 -31.28 -24.36
CA VAL A 288 40.83 -31.19 -23.54
C VAL A 288 40.59 -30.38 -22.25
N GLY A 289 39.32 -30.19 -21.90
CA GLY A 289 38.82 -29.54 -20.69
C GLY A 289 39.04 -30.33 -19.40
N SER A 290 38.49 -29.82 -18.31
CA SER A 290 38.52 -30.47 -17.00
C SER A 290 37.32 -30.04 -16.16
N ASP A 291 36.81 -30.97 -15.34
CA ASP A 291 35.71 -30.73 -14.40
C ASP A 291 35.95 -29.54 -13.43
N PHE A 292 37.21 -29.18 -13.19
CA PHE A 292 37.61 -28.19 -12.19
C PHE A 292 38.50 -27.09 -12.78
N GLY A 293 38.15 -25.84 -12.48
CA GLY A 293 38.81 -24.66 -13.08
C GLY A 293 40.32 -24.59 -12.83
N GLY A 294 40.79 -24.96 -11.64
CA GLY A 294 42.22 -24.99 -11.32
C GLY A 294 43.02 -26.04 -12.09
N SER A 295 42.34 -27.04 -12.66
CA SER A 295 42.93 -28.11 -13.46
C SER A 295 42.96 -27.79 -14.96
N VAL A 296 42.27 -26.73 -15.40
CA VAL A 296 42.35 -26.21 -16.78
C VAL A 296 43.69 -25.49 -16.95
N ASN A 297 44.46 -25.88 -17.98
CA ASN A 297 45.80 -25.35 -18.22
C ASN A 297 45.80 -24.24 -19.30
N PRO A 298 46.04 -22.97 -18.93
CA PRO A 298 46.01 -21.85 -19.89
C PRO A 298 47.07 -21.93 -20.99
N LEU A 299 48.15 -22.71 -20.80
CA LEU A 299 49.16 -22.92 -21.83
C LEU A 299 48.59 -23.59 -23.09
N PHE A 300 47.44 -24.24 -22.99
CA PHE A 300 46.75 -24.87 -24.12
C PHE A 300 45.85 -23.91 -24.91
N PHE A 301 45.51 -22.72 -24.41
CA PHE A 301 44.61 -21.78 -25.10
C PHE A 301 45.14 -21.35 -26.48
N ALA A 302 46.47 -21.28 -26.66
CA ALA A 302 47.05 -20.96 -27.97
C ALA A 302 46.82 -22.05 -29.03
N ALA A 303 46.70 -23.31 -28.61
CA ALA A 303 46.46 -24.46 -29.49
C ALA A 303 44.96 -24.82 -29.59
N PHE A 304 44.22 -24.58 -28.52
CA PHE A 304 42.80 -24.86 -28.38
C PHE A 304 42.11 -23.61 -27.80
N PRO A 305 41.80 -22.59 -28.62
CA PRO A 305 41.24 -21.33 -28.13
C PRO A 305 39.90 -21.49 -27.41
N ASN A 306 39.09 -22.46 -27.83
CA ASN A 306 37.78 -22.68 -27.24
C ASN A 306 37.83 -23.24 -25.81
N LEU A 307 38.97 -23.82 -25.39
CA LEU A 307 39.19 -24.32 -24.03
C LEU A 307 39.04 -23.22 -22.96
N GLU A 308 39.26 -21.95 -23.31
CA GLU A 308 39.05 -20.83 -22.39
C GLU A 308 37.58 -20.72 -21.93
N PHE A 309 36.65 -21.21 -22.74
CA PHE A 309 35.21 -21.16 -22.53
C PHE A 309 34.63 -22.50 -22.06
N ASP A 310 35.48 -23.46 -21.70
CA ASP A 310 35.07 -24.72 -21.08
C ASP A 310 34.23 -24.48 -19.82
N SER A 311 33.26 -25.36 -19.55
CA SER A 311 32.43 -25.27 -18.35
C SER A 311 33.02 -26.13 -17.24
N TRP A 312 33.07 -25.61 -16.01
CA TRP A 312 33.73 -26.29 -14.89
C TRP A 312 33.29 -25.74 -13.54
N PHE A 313 33.53 -26.52 -12.49
CA PHE A 313 33.25 -26.16 -11.10
C PHE A 313 34.52 -25.73 -10.36
N THR A 314 34.38 -24.97 -9.28
CA THR A 314 35.53 -24.59 -8.45
C THR A 314 35.11 -24.14 -7.04
N ILE A 315 36.11 -23.96 -6.18
CA ILE A 315 36.01 -23.07 -5.02
C ILE A 315 37.17 -22.09 -5.16
N GLY A 316 36.90 -20.94 -5.78
CA GLY A 316 37.80 -19.80 -5.95
C GLY A 316 39.01 -19.95 -6.87
N ALA A 317 39.26 -21.13 -7.45
CA ALA A 317 40.34 -21.37 -8.40
C ALA A 317 39.87 -21.11 -9.84
N GLN A 318 40.66 -20.37 -10.61
CA GLN A 318 40.46 -20.18 -12.05
C GLN A 318 41.62 -20.82 -12.85
N PRO A 319 41.51 -20.97 -14.18
CA PRO A 319 42.55 -21.59 -14.99
C PRO A 319 43.93 -20.98 -14.75
N GLY A 320 44.89 -21.83 -14.38
CA GLY A 320 46.27 -21.45 -14.08
C GLY A 320 46.58 -21.19 -12.59
N ASP A 321 45.57 -21.14 -11.73
CA ASP A 321 45.79 -21.10 -10.28
C ASP A 321 46.23 -22.46 -9.75
N ALA A 322 46.90 -22.46 -8.59
CA ALA A 322 47.20 -23.71 -7.89
C ALA A 322 45.89 -24.34 -7.39
N ASP A 323 45.64 -25.61 -7.76
CA ASP A 323 44.43 -26.33 -7.39
C ASP A 323 44.59 -27.12 -6.08
N GLY A 324 43.79 -26.79 -5.07
CA GLY A 324 43.64 -27.56 -3.84
C GLY A 324 42.25 -28.16 -3.65
N LEU A 325 41.42 -28.15 -4.69
CA LEU A 325 40.09 -28.72 -4.66
C LEU A 325 40.14 -30.25 -4.60
N ASN A 326 39.22 -30.82 -3.83
CA ASN A 326 38.98 -32.25 -3.75
C ASN A 326 37.51 -32.49 -4.01
N SER A 327 37.16 -33.71 -4.41
CA SER A 327 35.77 -34.09 -4.67
C SER A 327 35.46 -35.47 -4.16
N ALA A 328 34.24 -35.67 -3.68
CA ALA A 328 33.70 -36.97 -3.31
C ALA A 328 32.25 -37.04 -3.77
N PHE A 329 31.95 -38.04 -4.61
CA PHE A 329 30.61 -38.26 -5.15
C PHE A 329 30.19 -39.71 -4.91
N ASP A 330 28.91 -39.92 -4.63
CA ASP A 330 28.30 -41.24 -4.62
C ASP A 330 28.54 -41.96 -5.96
N ALA A 331 28.89 -43.24 -5.90
CA ALA A 331 29.14 -44.06 -7.09
C ALA A 331 27.87 -44.26 -7.94
N ALA A 332 26.69 -44.00 -7.38
CA ALA A 332 25.43 -44.02 -8.11
C ALA A 332 25.16 -42.72 -8.91
N LEU A 333 25.92 -41.65 -8.68
CA LEU A 333 25.76 -40.39 -9.41
C LEU A 333 26.47 -40.42 -10.76
N THR A 334 25.78 -39.94 -11.79
CA THR A 334 26.33 -39.70 -13.13
C THR A 334 26.58 -38.21 -13.39
N SER A 335 26.33 -37.34 -12.41
CA SER A 335 26.27 -35.87 -12.55
C SER A 335 27.43 -35.28 -13.36
N MET A 336 28.67 -35.67 -13.07
CA MET A 336 29.84 -35.14 -13.76
C MET A 336 30.00 -35.71 -15.19
N ALA A 337 29.61 -36.97 -15.40
CA ALA A 337 29.62 -37.56 -16.73
C ALA A 337 28.53 -36.95 -17.63
N ASP A 338 27.35 -36.72 -17.06
CA ASP A 338 26.22 -36.07 -17.72
C ASP A 338 26.60 -34.64 -18.09
N PHE A 339 27.13 -33.86 -17.13
CA PHE A 339 27.63 -32.51 -17.35
C PHE A 339 28.68 -32.42 -18.45
N ASN A 340 29.71 -33.26 -18.41
CA ASN A 340 30.76 -33.30 -19.43
C ASN A 340 30.26 -33.72 -20.83
N SER A 341 29.10 -34.36 -20.91
CA SER A 341 28.43 -34.68 -22.18
C SER A 341 27.49 -33.58 -22.67
N GLY A 342 27.43 -32.46 -21.93
CA GLY A 342 26.57 -31.30 -22.17
C GLY A 342 25.21 -31.36 -21.48
N GLY A 343 24.94 -32.39 -20.67
CA GLY A 343 23.71 -32.52 -19.89
C GLY A 343 23.73 -31.72 -18.59
N ASP A 344 22.67 -31.86 -17.81
CA ASP A 344 22.55 -31.21 -16.50
C ASP A 344 23.47 -31.84 -15.45
N PHE A 345 23.92 -31.02 -14.50
CA PHE A 345 24.59 -31.49 -13.30
C PHE A 345 23.58 -31.57 -12.15
N VAL A 346 23.31 -32.77 -11.62
CA VAL A 346 22.35 -32.95 -10.52
C VAL A 346 22.91 -33.91 -9.47
N VAL A 347 22.97 -33.46 -8.21
CA VAL A 347 23.38 -34.24 -7.04
C VAL A 347 22.19 -34.34 -6.09
N ASN A 348 21.54 -35.50 -6.05
CA ASN A 348 20.29 -35.72 -5.32
C ASN A 348 20.16 -37.14 -4.72
N THR A 349 21.28 -37.83 -4.48
CA THR A 349 21.26 -39.14 -3.82
C THR A 349 21.42 -39.02 -2.31
N PHE A 350 21.01 -40.06 -1.58
CA PHE A 350 21.15 -40.13 -0.12
C PHE A 350 22.60 -39.96 0.38
N ILE A 351 23.58 -40.51 -0.34
CA ILE A 351 25.01 -40.31 -0.03
C ILE A 351 25.46 -38.92 -0.50
N GLY A 352 24.94 -38.48 -1.65
CA GLY A 352 25.18 -37.15 -2.18
C GLY A 352 26.54 -36.99 -2.83
N GLY A 353 26.98 -35.74 -2.91
CA GLY A 353 28.24 -35.36 -3.53
C GLY A 353 28.73 -34.00 -3.05
N SER A 354 30.04 -33.79 -3.07
CA SER A 354 30.65 -32.55 -2.64
C SER A 354 31.99 -32.30 -3.32
N ILE A 355 32.25 -31.03 -3.60
CA ILE A 355 33.60 -30.50 -3.80
C ILE A 355 34.02 -29.73 -2.55
N PHE A 356 35.29 -29.83 -2.15
CA PHE A 356 35.77 -29.21 -0.92
C PHE A 356 37.25 -28.85 -0.98
N VAL A 357 37.64 -27.84 -0.21
CA VAL A 357 39.03 -27.47 0.06
C VAL A 357 39.36 -27.74 1.51
N VAL A 358 40.61 -28.11 1.80
CA VAL A 358 41.05 -28.30 3.19
C VAL A 358 41.18 -26.93 3.85
N PRO A 359 40.44 -26.64 4.93
CA PRO A 359 40.45 -25.31 5.53
C PRO A 359 41.85 -24.86 5.97
N GLY A 360 42.24 -23.66 5.58
CA GLY A 360 43.55 -23.06 5.86
C GLY A 360 44.73 -23.68 5.11
N ALA A 361 44.49 -24.62 4.19
CA ALA A 361 45.56 -25.19 3.36
C ALA A 361 45.99 -24.24 2.24
N ASN A 362 45.08 -23.39 1.74
CA ASN A 362 45.32 -22.39 0.72
C ASN A 362 44.37 -21.19 0.86
N THR A 363 44.40 -20.26 -0.09
CA THR A 363 43.55 -19.06 -0.10
C THR A 363 42.39 -19.14 -1.09
N GLN A 364 42.12 -20.31 -1.69
CA GLN A 364 41.14 -20.42 -2.78
C GLN A 364 39.71 -20.14 -2.27
N GLY A 365 39.34 -20.67 -1.10
CA GLY A 365 38.02 -20.41 -0.50
C GLY A 365 37.82 -19.01 0.08
N VAL A 366 38.85 -18.14 0.07
CA VAL A 366 38.76 -16.81 0.67
C VAL A 366 38.21 -15.80 -0.36
N PRO A 367 37.21 -14.97 -0.02
CA PRO A 367 36.64 -14.03 -0.97
C PRO A 367 37.66 -13.02 -1.52
N VAL A 368 37.63 -12.83 -2.84
CA VAL A 368 38.34 -11.77 -3.55
C VAL A 368 37.32 -10.73 -3.97
N ASN A 369 37.51 -9.47 -3.52
CA ASN A 369 36.51 -8.40 -3.70
C ASN A 369 35.11 -8.78 -3.16
N GLY A 370 35.07 -9.50 -2.03
CA GLY A 370 33.81 -9.94 -1.41
C GLY A 370 33.15 -11.14 -2.08
N ARG A 371 33.78 -11.76 -3.10
CA ARG A 371 33.17 -12.86 -3.87
C ARG A 371 34.06 -14.10 -3.92
N VAL A 372 33.48 -15.29 -3.88
CA VAL A 372 34.18 -16.56 -4.14
C VAL A 372 33.61 -17.16 -5.42
N LEU A 373 34.48 -17.43 -6.40
CA LEU A 373 34.09 -18.09 -7.65
C LEU A 373 33.65 -19.54 -7.37
N LEU A 374 32.53 -19.97 -7.94
CA LEU A 374 31.98 -21.33 -7.77
C LEU A 374 32.03 -22.15 -9.06
N GLY A 375 32.10 -21.50 -10.22
CA GLY A 375 32.20 -22.18 -11.50
C GLY A 375 32.12 -21.24 -12.69
N GLN A 376 32.34 -21.82 -13.86
CA GLN A 376 32.17 -21.20 -15.16
C GLN A 376 31.22 -22.07 -16.00
N TYR A 377 30.25 -21.46 -16.66
CA TYR A 377 29.22 -22.17 -17.42
C TYR A 377 29.02 -21.51 -18.78
N THR A 378 29.17 -22.28 -19.85
CA THR A 378 28.93 -21.81 -21.22
C THR A 378 27.70 -22.50 -21.78
N THR A 379 26.65 -21.73 -22.08
CA THR A 379 25.37 -22.24 -22.60
C THR A 379 24.66 -21.16 -23.43
N SER A 380 23.72 -21.55 -24.28
CA SER A 380 22.85 -20.64 -25.05
C SER A 380 21.56 -20.26 -24.31
N GLY A 381 21.22 -21.00 -23.25
CA GLY A 381 19.98 -20.86 -22.50
C GLY A 381 20.14 -20.22 -21.12
N ILE A 382 19.08 -20.33 -20.33
CA ILE A 382 19.04 -19.97 -18.92
C ILE A 382 19.56 -21.15 -18.10
N VAL A 383 20.45 -20.87 -17.17
CA VAL A 383 20.93 -21.79 -16.15
C VAL A 383 20.11 -21.59 -14.89
N ASP A 384 19.55 -22.65 -14.36
CA ASP A 384 19.01 -22.69 -13.00
C ASP A 384 20.04 -23.33 -12.07
N ALA A 385 20.59 -22.52 -11.15
CA ALA A 385 21.58 -22.94 -10.18
C ALA A 385 20.94 -23.07 -8.81
N LEU A 386 21.12 -24.23 -8.16
CA LEU A 386 20.75 -24.47 -6.77
C LEU A 386 21.95 -25.03 -6.03
N VAL A 387 22.52 -24.28 -5.10
CA VAL A 387 23.81 -24.57 -4.48
C VAL A 387 23.67 -24.64 -2.96
N ASN A 388 24.36 -25.58 -2.32
CA ASN A 388 24.55 -25.58 -0.87
C ASN A 388 26.03 -25.36 -0.56
N ILE A 389 26.32 -24.39 0.31
CA ILE A 389 27.67 -23.93 0.61
C ILE A 389 27.95 -24.10 2.10
N GLN A 390 29.09 -24.73 2.40
CA GLN A 390 29.70 -24.67 3.72
C GLN A 390 30.83 -23.64 3.72
N PHE A 391 30.85 -22.75 4.70
CA PHE A 391 31.92 -21.78 4.89
C PHE A 391 32.28 -21.61 6.36
N ARG A 392 33.49 -21.13 6.66
CA ARG A 392 33.94 -20.82 8.02
C ARG A 392 33.99 -19.33 8.23
N ASN A 393 33.55 -18.88 9.39
CA ASN A 393 33.66 -17.48 9.80
C ASN A 393 35.03 -17.16 10.41
N ALA A 394 35.24 -15.90 10.81
CA ALA A 394 36.47 -15.44 11.46
C ALA A 394 36.81 -16.21 12.76
N ALA A 395 35.80 -16.73 13.46
CA ALA A 395 35.97 -17.57 14.64
C ALA A 395 36.25 -19.05 14.30
N GLN A 396 36.44 -19.36 13.01
CA GLN A 396 36.74 -20.70 12.52
C GLN A 396 35.59 -21.70 12.76
N VAL A 397 34.36 -21.22 12.90
CA VAL A 397 33.14 -22.02 13.05
C VAL A 397 32.48 -22.20 11.68
N SER A 398 32.15 -23.44 11.33
CA SER A 398 31.42 -23.76 10.10
C SER A 398 29.99 -23.23 10.15
N GLN A 399 29.57 -22.64 9.05
CA GLN A 399 28.23 -22.17 8.72
C GLN A 399 27.77 -22.93 7.47
N TYR A 400 26.46 -23.04 7.32
CA TYR A 400 25.82 -23.76 6.22
C TYR A 400 24.79 -22.81 5.60
N ALA A 401 24.86 -22.66 4.29
CA ALA A 401 23.87 -21.96 3.49
C ALA A 401 23.31 -22.95 2.49
N GLU A 402 22.06 -23.35 2.69
CA GLU A 402 21.39 -24.39 1.91
C GLU A 402 20.31 -23.77 1.04
N GLY A 403 20.11 -24.33 -0.15
CA GLY A 403 19.08 -23.88 -1.10
C GLY A 403 19.35 -22.50 -1.69
N LEU A 404 20.60 -22.12 -1.90
CA LEU A 404 20.91 -20.87 -2.61
C LEU A 404 20.56 -21.05 -4.08
N SER A 405 19.50 -20.37 -4.54
CA SER A 405 19.07 -20.42 -5.92
C SER A 405 19.45 -19.14 -6.68
N LEU A 406 19.80 -19.29 -7.95
CA LEU A 406 19.98 -18.19 -8.89
C LEU A 406 19.76 -18.70 -10.32
N SER A 407 18.84 -18.08 -11.05
CA SER A 407 18.70 -18.33 -12.49
C SER A 407 19.42 -17.23 -13.27
N PHE A 408 20.29 -17.60 -14.22
CA PHE A 408 21.07 -16.66 -15.05
C PHE A 408 21.20 -17.10 -16.53
N PRO A 409 21.24 -16.17 -17.50
CA PRO A 409 21.14 -14.72 -17.31
C PRO A 409 19.74 -14.36 -16.78
N GLN A 410 19.72 -13.45 -15.79
CA GLN A 410 18.45 -12.89 -15.31
C GLN A 410 17.81 -12.21 -16.52
N VAL A 411 16.63 -12.69 -16.93
CA VAL A 411 15.85 -11.96 -17.94
C VAL A 411 15.56 -10.60 -17.37
N GLY A 412 16.03 -9.53 -18.03
CA GLY A 412 15.75 -8.17 -17.60
C GLY A 412 14.24 -8.00 -17.49
N VAL A 413 13.78 -7.68 -16.29
CA VAL A 413 12.40 -7.31 -16.02
C VAL A 413 12.34 -5.79 -15.92
N GLY A 414 11.46 -5.18 -16.71
CA GLY A 414 11.38 -3.72 -16.81
C GLY A 414 10.37 -3.33 -17.87
N CYS A 415 10.17 -2.03 -18.11
CA CYS A 415 9.24 -1.63 -19.14
C CYS A 415 9.78 -1.99 -20.54
N THR A 416 9.03 -2.83 -21.26
CA THR A 416 9.41 -3.26 -22.62
C THR A 416 8.79 -2.40 -23.72
N ASP A 417 7.93 -1.44 -23.38
CA ASP A 417 7.29 -0.53 -24.33
C ASP A 417 8.24 0.63 -24.69
N PRO A 418 8.75 0.72 -25.92
CA PRO A 418 9.65 1.79 -26.35
C PRO A 418 9.00 3.18 -26.41
N THR A 419 7.68 3.27 -26.24
CA THR A 419 6.95 4.54 -26.16
C THR A 419 6.79 5.04 -24.72
N ALA A 420 7.05 4.20 -23.72
CA ALA A 420 7.02 4.59 -22.32
C ALA A 420 8.25 5.41 -21.95
N CYS A 421 8.08 6.35 -21.02
CA CYS A 421 9.14 7.23 -20.56
C CYS A 421 10.21 6.51 -19.70
N ASN A 422 9.87 5.35 -19.14
CA ASN A 422 10.77 4.47 -18.38
C ASN A 422 11.13 3.18 -19.11
N TYR A 423 11.08 3.18 -20.45
CA TYR A 423 11.51 2.06 -21.28
C TYR A 423 12.93 1.58 -20.90
N ASP A 424 13.04 0.28 -20.62
CA ASP A 424 14.32 -0.39 -20.40
C ASP A 424 14.68 -1.25 -21.62
N PRO A 425 15.69 -0.86 -22.42
CA PRO A 425 16.12 -1.65 -23.58
C PRO A 425 16.77 -2.99 -23.21
N ALA A 426 17.13 -3.22 -21.95
CA ALA A 426 17.62 -4.51 -21.46
C ALA A 426 16.49 -5.43 -20.96
N ALA A 427 15.26 -4.91 -20.82
CA ALA A 427 14.11 -5.70 -20.41
C ALA A 427 13.59 -6.58 -21.55
N VAL A 428 13.42 -7.87 -21.25
CA VAL A 428 12.83 -8.87 -22.17
C VAL A 428 11.43 -9.26 -21.70
N LEU A 429 11.13 -9.07 -20.41
CA LEU A 429 9.83 -9.33 -19.81
C LEU A 429 9.27 -8.04 -19.19
N ASP A 430 8.03 -7.69 -19.55
CA ASP A 430 7.35 -6.54 -19.00
C ASP A 430 6.87 -6.82 -17.56
N ASN A 431 7.34 -6.04 -16.60
CA ASN A 431 6.88 -6.10 -15.21
C ASN A 431 5.66 -5.20 -14.94
N GLY A 432 5.07 -4.62 -15.97
CA GLY A 432 3.91 -3.73 -15.86
C GLY A 432 4.26 -2.33 -15.34
N SER A 433 5.54 -2.00 -15.21
CA SER A 433 6.00 -0.70 -14.71
C SER A 433 5.94 0.42 -15.76
N CYS A 434 5.56 0.14 -17.01
CA CYS A 434 5.53 1.13 -18.09
C CYS A 434 4.71 2.37 -17.70
N ALA A 435 5.40 3.50 -17.62
CA ALA A 435 4.85 4.80 -17.29
C ALA A 435 4.81 5.68 -18.54
N GLN A 436 3.85 6.59 -18.55
CA GLN A 436 3.76 7.66 -19.54
C GLN A 436 4.19 8.96 -18.87
N ASP A 437 4.69 9.90 -19.67
CA ASP A 437 4.86 11.26 -19.20
C ASP A 437 3.48 11.86 -18.89
N ASP A 438 3.37 12.53 -17.75
CA ASP A 438 2.20 13.34 -17.43
C ASP A 438 2.17 14.62 -18.28
N ALA A 439 1.16 15.48 -18.11
CA ALA A 439 1.06 16.74 -18.86
C ALA A 439 2.21 17.72 -18.55
N CYS A 440 2.93 17.50 -17.44
CA CYS A 440 4.12 18.25 -17.04
C CYS A 440 5.43 17.66 -17.61
N GLY A 441 5.36 16.54 -18.33
CA GLY A 441 6.56 15.86 -18.85
C GLY A 441 7.31 15.06 -17.78
N VAL A 442 6.65 14.72 -16.67
CA VAL A 442 7.22 13.88 -15.61
C VAL A 442 6.76 12.44 -15.82
N CYS A 443 7.72 11.53 -15.94
CA CYS A 443 7.45 10.12 -16.13
C CYS A 443 6.71 9.52 -14.92
N GLY A 444 5.47 9.06 -15.13
CA GLY A 444 4.60 8.55 -14.07
C GLY A 444 4.11 9.61 -13.08
N GLY A 445 4.16 10.89 -13.47
CA GLY A 445 3.70 12.00 -12.64
C GLY A 445 2.17 12.12 -12.54
N ASP A 446 1.71 12.94 -11.60
CA ASP A 446 0.31 13.22 -11.30
C ASP A 446 -0.11 14.65 -11.70
N ASN A 447 0.67 15.31 -12.55
CA ASN A 447 0.54 16.72 -12.97
C ASN A 447 0.80 17.77 -11.87
N SER A 448 1.23 17.39 -10.67
CA SER A 448 1.43 18.36 -9.58
C SER A 448 2.62 19.31 -9.81
N THR A 449 3.63 18.88 -10.57
CA THR A 449 4.88 19.64 -10.74
C THR A 449 4.74 20.89 -11.63
N CYS A 450 3.68 20.97 -12.42
CA CYS A 450 3.31 22.14 -13.23
C CYS A 450 1.84 22.53 -12.98
N GLY A 451 1.29 22.12 -11.83
CA GLY A 451 -0.02 22.50 -11.34
C GLY A 451 0.02 23.91 -10.75
N GLY A 452 -0.98 24.71 -11.09
CA GLY A 452 -1.18 26.05 -10.55
C GLY A 452 -2.32 26.76 -11.25
N CYS A 453 -2.64 27.98 -10.85
CA CYS A 453 -3.73 28.72 -11.48
C CYS A 453 -3.37 29.14 -12.92
N THR A 454 -4.10 28.61 -13.91
CA THR A 454 -3.88 28.93 -15.33
C THR A 454 -4.76 30.08 -15.86
N ASP A 455 -5.71 30.57 -15.07
CA ASP A 455 -6.58 31.68 -15.44
C ASP A 455 -5.84 33.02 -15.31
N ALA A 456 -5.53 33.65 -16.44
CA ALA A 456 -4.84 34.94 -16.50
C ALA A 456 -5.60 36.11 -15.85
N THR A 457 -6.88 35.92 -15.49
CA THR A 457 -7.70 36.90 -14.78
C THR A 457 -7.69 36.71 -13.26
N ALA A 458 -7.21 35.57 -12.77
CA ALA A 458 -7.08 35.30 -11.34
C ALA A 458 -5.92 36.08 -10.72
N CYS A 459 -6.05 36.45 -9.46
CA CYS A 459 -5.05 37.25 -8.74
C CYS A 459 -3.78 36.45 -8.37
N ASN A 460 -3.86 35.11 -8.39
CA ASN A 460 -2.73 34.20 -8.18
C ASN A 460 -2.33 33.42 -9.44
N TYR A 461 -2.63 33.97 -10.63
CA TYR A 461 -2.21 33.39 -11.91
C TYR A 461 -0.73 33.03 -11.92
N ASP A 462 -0.42 31.78 -12.30
CA ASP A 462 0.94 31.29 -12.52
C ASP A 462 1.19 31.06 -14.01
N ALA A 463 2.09 31.85 -14.59
CA ALA A 463 2.47 31.73 -16.00
C ALA A 463 3.30 30.48 -16.32
N ALA A 464 3.83 29.79 -15.30
CA ALA A 464 4.55 28.53 -15.46
C ALA A 464 3.63 27.30 -15.34
N ALA A 465 2.38 27.48 -14.86
CA ALA A 465 1.41 26.40 -14.77
C ALA A 465 0.89 26.01 -16.15
N ILE A 466 0.84 24.70 -16.42
CA ILE A 466 0.28 24.11 -17.64
C ILE A 466 -1.05 23.42 -17.33
N VAL A 467 -1.21 22.97 -16.08
CA VAL A 467 -2.40 22.29 -15.59
C VAL A 467 -3.04 23.14 -14.50
N ASP A 468 -4.34 23.39 -14.62
CA ASP A 468 -5.12 24.05 -13.57
C ASP A 468 -5.34 23.08 -12.41
N ASP A 469 -4.81 23.42 -11.24
CA ASP A 469 -4.97 22.64 -10.00
C ASP A 469 -6.19 23.09 -9.18
N GLY A 470 -6.98 24.03 -9.70
CA GLY A 470 -8.15 24.59 -9.00
C GLY A 470 -7.78 25.59 -7.91
N SER A 471 -6.51 26.01 -7.82
CA SER A 471 -6.06 27.02 -6.86
C SER A 471 -6.42 28.45 -7.24
N CYS A 472 -7.05 28.70 -8.40
CA CYS A 472 -7.36 30.06 -8.84
C CYS A 472 -8.23 30.83 -7.83
N LEU A 473 -7.71 31.98 -7.40
CA LEU A 473 -8.32 32.90 -6.47
C LEU A 473 -8.73 34.19 -7.20
N GLN A 474 -9.75 34.83 -6.65
CA GLN A 474 -10.15 36.17 -7.06
C GLN A 474 -9.86 37.15 -5.93
N ASP A 475 -9.65 38.41 -6.30
CA ASP A 475 -9.59 39.49 -5.32
C ASP A 475 -10.95 39.64 -4.64
N ASP A 476 -10.94 39.78 -3.32
CA ASP A 476 -12.13 40.12 -2.57
C ASP A 476 -12.51 41.61 -2.73
N ALA A 477 -13.58 42.04 -2.06
CA ALA A 477 -14.01 43.44 -2.11
C ALA A 477 -12.96 44.44 -1.56
N CYS A 478 -11.98 43.94 -0.80
CA CYS A 478 -10.86 44.70 -0.24
C CYS A 478 -9.62 44.67 -1.15
N GLY A 479 -9.66 43.97 -2.30
CA GLY A 479 -8.53 43.82 -3.21
C GLY A 479 -7.47 42.83 -2.69
N VAL A 480 -7.84 41.94 -1.78
CA VAL A 480 -6.97 40.88 -1.27
C VAL A 480 -7.27 39.58 -2.00
N CYS A 481 -6.24 39.00 -2.60
CA CYS A 481 -6.35 37.74 -3.32
C CYS A 481 -6.76 36.59 -2.39
N GLY A 482 -7.94 36.00 -2.64
CA GLY A 482 -8.53 34.96 -1.77
C GLY A 482 -8.92 35.44 -0.38
N GLY A 483 -9.06 36.76 -0.18
CA GLY A 483 -9.51 37.34 1.08
C GLY A 483 -10.99 37.08 1.37
N ASP A 484 -11.39 37.28 2.62
CA ASP A 484 -12.77 37.12 3.10
C ASP A 484 -13.53 38.45 3.21
N GLY A 485 -12.94 39.55 2.72
CA GLY A 485 -13.52 40.90 2.76
C GLY A 485 -13.43 41.58 4.13
N SER A 486 -12.70 41.03 5.11
CA SER A 486 -12.64 41.59 6.47
C SER A 486 -11.59 42.68 6.67
N THR A 487 -10.56 42.71 5.83
CA THR A 487 -9.36 43.54 6.06
C THR A 487 -9.55 45.03 5.78
N CYS A 488 -10.64 45.40 5.12
CA CYS A 488 -11.03 46.78 4.83
C CYS A 488 -12.34 47.18 5.52
N LEU A 489 -12.72 46.44 6.57
CA LEU A 489 -13.85 46.76 7.44
C LEU A 489 -13.45 47.76 8.53
N GLY A 490 -14.32 48.71 8.78
CA GLY A 490 -14.18 49.69 9.86
C GLY A 490 -15.13 50.86 9.66
N CYS A 491 -15.13 51.82 10.58
CA CYS A 491 -16.05 52.95 10.47
C CYS A 491 -15.67 53.87 9.30
N THR A 492 -16.56 54.00 8.31
CA THR A 492 -16.34 54.86 7.14
C THR A 492 -16.94 56.28 7.28
N ASP A 493 -17.68 56.54 8.36
CA ASP A 493 -18.25 57.86 8.62
C ASP A 493 -17.18 58.81 9.17
N ALA A 494 -16.76 59.78 8.36
CA ALA A 494 -15.75 60.79 8.74
C ALA A 494 -16.16 61.69 9.91
N THR A 495 -17.44 61.64 10.33
CA THR A 495 -17.94 62.37 11.50
C THR A 495 -17.94 61.54 12.79
N ALA A 496 -17.75 60.23 12.69
CA ALA A 496 -17.61 59.36 13.85
C ALA A 496 -16.23 59.54 14.52
N CYS A 497 -16.20 59.36 15.84
CA CYS A 497 -14.99 59.55 16.63
C CYS A 497 -13.96 58.41 16.46
N ASN A 498 -14.38 57.26 15.92
CA ASN A 498 -13.51 56.12 15.57
C ASN A 498 -13.40 55.89 14.06
N TYR A 499 -13.59 56.94 13.25
CA TYR A 499 -13.41 56.89 11.79
C TYR A 499 -12.07 56.23 11.40
N ASP A 500 -12.12 55.25 10.52
CA ASP A 500 -10.96 54.61 9.93
C ASP A 500 -10.82 54.98 8.45
N ALA A 501 -9.76 55.72 8.13
CA ALA A 501 -9.46 56.15 6.77
C ALA A 501 -9.03 55.00 5.84
N ALA A 502 -8.66 53.84 6.39
CA ALA A 502 -8.33 52.64 5.62
C ALA A 502 -9.55 51.74 5.34
N ALA A 503 -10.69 51.98 6.00
CA ALA A 503 -11.91 51.22 5.78
C ALA A 503 -12.56 51.61 4.45
N ILE A 504 -12.91 50.61 3.64
CA ILE A 504 -13.63 50.76 2.37
C ILE A 504 -15.11 50.39 2.56
N THR A 505 -15.40 49.52 3.52
CA THR A 505 -16.76 49.06 3.82
C THR A 505 -17.06 49.28 5.30
N ASP A 506 -18.20 49.91 5.60
CA ASP A 506 -18.67 50.14 6.97
C ASP A 506 -19.12 48.82 7.62
N ASP A 507 -18.56 48.51 8.78
CA ASP A 507 -18.92 47.33 9.58
C ASP A 507 -19.93 47.64 10.69
N GLY A 508 -20.41 48.89 10.76
CA GLY A 508 -21.33 49.34 11.79
C GLY A 508 -20.66 49.61 13.13
N SER A 509 -19.32 49.65 13.18
CA SER A 509 -18.56 49.99 14.39
C SER A 509 -18.54 51.50 14.69
N CYS A 510 -19.12 52.36 13.84
CA CYS A 510 -19.10 53.81 14.04
C CYS A 510 -19.68 54.23 15.40
N LEU A 511 -18.83 54.89 16.19
CA LEU A 511 -19.16 55.43 17.49
C LEU A 511 -19.30 56.96 17.40
N GLN A 512 -20.15 57.49 18.26
CA GLN A 512 -20.27 58.92 18.46
C GLN A 512 -19.69 59.29 19.82
N ASP A 513 -19.20 60.52 19.92
CA ASP A 513 -18.85 61.08 21.22
C ASP A 513 -20.12 61.19 22.07
N ASP A 514 -20.01 60.79 23.33
CA ASP A 514 -21.04 61.04 24.33
C ASP A 514 -21.04 62.53 24.73
N GLN A 515 -21.93 62.93 25.62
CA GLN A 515 -22.02 64.33 26.05
C GLN A 515 -20.78 64.78 26.87
N CYS A 516 -19.94 63.84 27.29
CA CYS A 516 -18.66 64.08 27.92
C CYS A 516 -17.50 64.19 26.90
N GLY A 517 -17.75 64.00 25.60
CA GLY A 517 -16.73 64.00 24.57
C GLY A 517 -15.91 62.71 24.53
N VAL A 518 -16.43 61.61 25.10
CA VAL A 518 -15.79 60.30 25.06
C VAL A 518 -16.42 59.45 23.96
N CYS A 519 -15.58 58.97 23.05
CA CYS A 519 -16.00 58.13 21.94
C CYS A 519 -16.63 56.82 22.41
N GLY A 520 -17.93 56.62 22.11
CA GLY A 520 -18.71 55.47 22.58
C GLY A 520 -18.95 55.45 24.10
N GLY A 521 -18.77 56.59 24.78
CA GLY A 521 -19.01 56.70 26.21
C GLY A 521 -20.49 56.65 26.60
N ASP A 522 -20.74 56.45 27.90
CA ASP A 522 -22.07 56.34 28.49
C ASP A 522 -22.41 57.54 29.41
N ASN A 523 -21.73 58.67 29.23
CA ASN A 523 -21.82 59.89 30.02
C ASN A 523 -21.31 59.79 31.47
N SER A 524 -20.76 58.64 31.91
CA SER A 524 -20.32 58.46 33.30
C SER A 524 -19.08 59.27 33.68
N THR A 525 -18.21 59.56 32.71
CA THR A 525 -16.89 60.19 32.97
C THR A 525 -16.97 61.67 33.35
N CYS A 526 -18.08 62.35 33.01
CA CYS A 526 -18.40 63.71 33.44
C CYS A 526 -19.74 63.79 34.19
N GLY A 527 -20.24 62.64 34.65
CA GLY A 527 -21.39 62.51 35.53
C GLY A 527 -21.01 62.79 36.98
N GLY A 528 -21.83 63.54 37.68
CA GLY A 528 -21.66 63.84 39.10
C GLY A 528 -22.57 64.98 39.52
N CYS A 529 -22.54 65.37 40.79
CA CYS A 529 -23.45 66.41 41.26
C CYS A 529 -23.11 67.79 40.68
N THR A 530 -24.03 68.36 39.89
CA THR A 530 -23.85 69.69 39.26
C THR A 530 -24.50 70.85 40.04
N ASP A 531 -25.23 70.56 41.12
CA ASP A 531 -25.83 71.59 41.97
C ASP A 531 -24.80 72.19 42.93
N ALA A 532 -24.43 73.46 42.73
CA ALA A 532 -23.47 74.18 43.56
C ALA A 532 -23.87 74.32 45.05
N THR A 533 -25.12 74.01 45.40
CA THR A 533 -25.64 74.03 46.77
C THR A 533 -25.59 72.66 47.46
N ALA A 534 -25.37 71.58 46.71
CA ALA A 534 -25.10 70.26 47.24
C ALA A 534 -23.67 70.18 47.78
N CYS A 535 -23.46 69.34 48.78
CA CYS A 535 -22.16 69.28 49.46
C CYS A 535 -21.16 68.30 48.83
N ASN A 536 -21.59 67.46 47.89
CA ASN A 536 -20.70 66.74 46.95
C ASN A 536 -20.68 67.36 45.54
N TYR A 537 -21.01 68.66 45.43
CA TYR A 537 -20.88 69.39 44.16
C TYR A 537 -19.51 69.20 43.54
N ASP A 538 -19.48 68.80 42.27
CA ASP A 538 -18.27 68.73 41.45
C ASP A 538 -18.39 69.70 40.27
N ALA A 539 -17.49 70.68 40.23
CA ALA A 539 -17.43 71.67 39.16
C ALA A 539 -16.90 71.09 37.84
N ALA A 540 -16.31 69.89 37.85
CA ALA A 540 -15.88 69.17 36.65
C ALA A 540 -17.01 68.33 36.02
N SER A 541 -18.08 68.05 36.76
CA SER A 541 -19.26 67.35 36.23
C SER A 541 -20.09 68.29 35.37
N VAL A 542 -20.45 67.81 34.17
CA VAL A 542 -21.28 68.56 33.21
C VAL A 542 -22.70 67.99 33.17
N ILE A 543 -22.88 66.77 33.68
CA ILE A 543 -24.12 66.02 33.69
C ILE A 543 -24.45 65.65 35.14
N ASP A 544 -25.65 66.03 35.60
CA ASP A 544 -26.14 65.62 36.91
C ASP A 544 -26.54 64.14 36.88
N ASP A 545 -25.82 63.32 37.64
CA ASP A 545 -26.09 61.88 37.78
C ASP A 545 -27.06 61.55 38.93
N GLY A 546 -27.58 62.58 39.62
CA GLY A 546 -28.47 62.42 40.76
C GLY A 546 -27.75 62.03 42.05
N SER A 547 -26.42 62.08 42.09
CA SER A 547 -25.62 61.82 43.29
C SER A 547 -25.62 62.98 44.30
N CYS A 548 -26.25 64.13 43.98
CA CYS A 548 -26.27 65.29 44.86
C CYS A 548 -26.80 64.98 46.26
N ILE A 549 -25.95 65.17 47.26
CA ILE A 549 -26.29 65.12 48.68
C ILE A 549 -26.31 66.52 49.26
N TYR A 550 -27.29 66.79 50.12
CA TYR A 550 -27.48 68.09 50.73
C TYR A 550 -27.22 68.01 52.23
N ASN A 551 -26.98 69.16 52.84
CA ASN A 551 -26.92 69.26 54.28
C ASN A 551 -28.30 68.94 54.88
N ASP A 552 -28.32 68.13 55.93
CA ASP A 552 -29.50 67.93 56.74
C ASP A 552 -29.83 69.17 57.59
N VAL A 553 -30.89 69.07 58.40
CA VAL A 553 -31.29 70.15 59.32
C VAL A 553 -30.20 70.52 60.34
N CYS A 554 -29.24 69.62 60.58
CA CYS A 554 -28.10 69.81 61.47
C CYS A 554 -26.88 70.41 60.76
N GLY A 555 -26.96 70.70 59.46
CA GLY A 555 -25.83 71.19 58.67
C GLY A 555 -24.81 70.10 58.29
N VAL A 556 -25.16 68.83 58.46
CA VAL A 556 -24.29 67.70 58.11
C VAL A 556 -24.63 67.18 56.72
N CYS A 557 -23.62 67.10 55.86
CA CYS A 557 -23.78 66.64 54.50
C CYS A 557 -24.23 65.17 54.43
N GLY A 558 -25.39 64.91 53.83
CA GLY A 558 -25.98 63.56 53.76
C GLY A 558 -26.38 63.00 55.13
N GLY A 559 -26.49 63.85 56.16
CA GLY A 559 -26.90 63.44 57.50
C GLY A 559 -28.39 63.09 57.59
N ASP A 560 -28.77 62.39 58.66
CA ASP A 560 -30.14 61.98 58.93
C ASP A 560 -30.86 62.88 59.96
N GLY A 561 -30.25 64.02 60.31
CA GLY A 561 -30.80 65.01 61.24
C GLY A 561 -30.65 64.67 62.73
N THR A 562 -29.86 63.65 63.08
CA THR A 562 -29.74 63.18 64.47
C THR A 562 -28.56 63.77 65.24
N THR A 563 -27.53 64.28 64.56
CA THR A 563 -26.28 64.73 65.18
C THR A 563 -26.38 66.05 65.95
N CYS A 564 -27.46 66.81 65.73
CA CYS A 564 -27.81 68.00 66.52
C CYS A 564 -29.06 67.76 67.39
N GLY A 565 -29.43 66.49 67.59
CA GLY A 565 -30.52 66.07 68.45
C GLY A 565 -30.08 66.01 69.92
N GLY A 566 -30.90 66.56 70.79
CA GLY A 566 -30.72 66.54 72.25
C GLY A 566 -31.87 67.27 72.92
N CYS A 567 -31.94 67.27 74.26
CA CYS A 567 -33.05 67.91 74.94
C CYS A 567 -33.02 69.44 74.76
N THR A 568 -34.02 70.02 74.07
CA THR A 568 -34.12 71.47 73.84
C THR A 568 -34.98 72.22 74.87
N ASP A 569 -35.60 71.51 75.83
CA ASP A 569 -36.36 72.14 76.90
C ASP A 569 -35.42 72.68 78.00
N ALA A 570 -35.29 74.00 78.06
CA ALA A 570 -34.43 74.70 79.03
C ALA A 570 -34.81 74.44 80.51
N THR A 571 -35.95 73.82 80.78
CA THR A 571 -36.40 73.45 82.12
C THR A 571 -36.13 72.00 82.49
N ALA A 572 -35.72 71.16 81.54
CA ALA A 572 -35.36 69.76 81.78
C ALA A 572 -33.95 69.63 82.37
N CYS A 573 -33.75 68.61 83.22
CA CYS A 573 -32.48 68.44 83.93
C CYS A 573 -31.29 68.09 83.01
N ASN A 574 -31.57 67.58 81.82
CA ASN A 574 -30.58 67.24 80.79
C ASN A 574 -30.66 68.14 79.55
N TYR A 575 -31.14 69.38 79.71
CA TYR A 575 -31.11 70.39 78.64
C TYR A 575 -29.71 70.48 78.01
N ASP A 576 -29.65 70.33 76.69
CA ASP A 576 -28.45 70.51 75.89
C ASP A 576 -28.53 71.82 75.11
N ALA A 577 -27.73 72.81 75.51
CA ALA A 577 -27.68 74.10 74.84
C ALA A 577 -27.11 74.05 73.41
N ALA A 578 -26.51 72.93 73.00
CA ALA A 578 -26.02 72.69 71.64
C ALA A 578 -27.03 71.92 70.76
N ALA A 579 -28.12 71.40 71.32
CA ALA A 579 -29.18 70.73 70.54
C ALA A 579 -30.02 71.75 69.76
N ILE A 580 -30.22 71.48 68.47
CA ILE A 580 -31.04 72.30 67.56
C ILE A 580 -32.41 71.65 67.35
N THR A 581 -32.49 70.33 67.48
CA THR A 581 -33.72 69.53 67.38
C THR A 581 -33.94 68.74 68.68
N ASP A 582 -35.17 68.69 69.18
CA ASP A 582 -35.51 67.87 70.34
C ASP A 582 -35.53 66.39 69.93
N ASP A 583 -34.66 65.58 70.53
CA ASP A 583 -34.61 64.13 70.29
C ASP A 583 -35.52 63.33 71.25
N GLY A 584 -36.29 64.02 72.10
CA GLY A 584 -37.17 63.40 73.07
C GLY A 584 -36.45 62.85 74.30
N SER A 585 -35.16 63.18 74.48
CA SER A 585 -34.38 62.76 75.64
C SER A 585 -34.67 63.57 76.91
N CYS A 586 -35.48 64.64 76.85
CA CYS A 586 -35.77 65.50 78.00
C CYS A 586 -36.38 64.74 79.20
N LEU A 587 -35.70 64.81 80.35
CA LEU A 587 -36.14 64.23 81.61
C LEU A 587 -36.81 65.28 82.49
N GLN A 588 -38.03 64.99 82.95
CA GLN A 588 -38.79 65.81 83.91
C GLN A 588 -38.61 65.23 85.32
N ASP A 589 -38.43 66.11 86.32
CA ASP A 589 -38.30 65.77 87.75
C ASP A 589 -39.54 65.08 88.36
#